data_AF-A0A7J8HLH6-F1
#
_entry.id   AF-A0A7J8HLH6-F1
#
_cell.length_a   1.000
_cell.length_b   1.000
_cell.length_c   1.000
_cell.angle_alpha   90.00
_cell.angle_beta   90.00
_cell.angle_gamma   90.00
#
_symmetry.space_group_name_H-M   'P 1'
#
loop_
_entity.id
_entity.type
_entity.pdbx_description
1 polymer ?
#
loop_
_entity_poly.entity_id
_entity_poly.type
_entity_poly.pdbx_seq_one_letter_code
_entity_poly.pdbx_strand_id
1 'polypeptide(L)' 'MAISEMTDKLGLQSLRNRTWYVQATCATQGTGLYEGLDWLSNELSKR' A
#
# COMPACT_ATOMS: atom_id res chain seq x y z
N MET A 1 -9.33 -1.18 -12.16
CA MET A 1 -9.55 -2.20 -11.11
C MET A 1 -9.71 -1.46 -9.79
N ALA A 2 -10.74 -1.76 -9.01
CA ALA A 2 -10.97 -1.07 -7.74
C ALA A 2 -10.00 -1.59 -6.67
N ILE A 3 -9.56 -0.71 -5.75
CA ILE A 3 -8.65 -1.07 -4.65
C ILE A 3 -9.25 -2.21 -3.80
N SER A 4 -10.57 -2.19 -3.59
CA SER A 4 -11.32 -3.21 -2.84
C SER A 4 -11.26 -4.61 -3.46
N GLU A 5 -11.29 -4.70 -4.79
CA GLU A 5 -11.18 -5.99 -5.50
C GLU A 5 -9.75 -6.53 -5.42
N MET A 6 -8.76 -5.65 -5.47
CA MET A 6 -7.35 -6.02 -5.36
C MET A 6 -6.99 -6.48 -3.95
N THR A 7 -7.47 -5.78 -2.91
CA THR A 7 -7.25 -6.17 -1.51
C THR A 7 -7.90 -7.51 -1.16
N ASP A 8 -9.06 -7.81 -1.76
CA ASP A 8 -9.72 -9.10 -1.63
C ASP A 8 -8.92 -10.23 -2.30
N LYS A 9 -8.55 -10.08 -3.58
CA LYS A 9 -7.79 -11.09 -4.33
C LYS A 9 -6.40 -11.37 -3.75
N LEU A 10 -5.76 -10.37 -3.16
CA LEU A 10 -4.45 -10.51 -2.50
C LEU A 10 -4.58 -10.98 -1.04
N GLY A 11 -5.80 -11.16 -0.52
CA GLY A 11 -6.03 -11.61 0.84
C GLY A 11 -5.51 -10.66 1.91
N LEU A 12 -5.31 -9.37 1.60
CA LEU A 12 -4.77 -8.37 2.54
C LEU A 12 -5.67 -8.22 3.78
N GLN A 13 -6.96 -8.49 3.61
CA GLN A 13 -7.95 -8.47 4.69
C GLN A 13 -7.69 -9.54 5.76
N SER A 14 -6.94 -10.60 5.44
CA SER A 14 -6.56 -11.65 6.40
C SER A 14 -5.35 -11.27 7.28
N LEU A 15 -4.56 -10.27 6.86
CA LEU A 15 -3.38 -9.81 7.56
C LEU A 15 -3.79 -8.90 8.72
N ARG A 16 -4.07 -9.50 9.88
CA ARG A 16 -4.43 -8.76 11.11
C ARG A 16 -3.23 -8.28 11.92
N ASN A 17 -2.06 -8.90 11.74
CA ASN A 17 -0.87 -8.64 12.57
C ASN A 17 0.18 -7.72 11.88
N ARG A 18 -0.17 -7.14 10.73
CA ARG A 18 0.69 -6.22 9.97
C ARG A 18 -0.17 -5.12 9.36
N THR A 19 0.24 -3.87 9.55
CA THR A 19 -0.33 -2.74 8.84
C THR A 19 0.03 -2.85 7.36
N TRP A 20 -0.94 -2.58 6.48
CA TRP A 20 -0.76 -2.57 5.04
C TRP A 20 -1.42 -1.33 4.45
N TYR A 21 -0.96 -0.95 3.26
CA TYR A 21 -1.46 0.19 2.52
C TYR A 21 -1.36 -0.10 1.03
N VAL A 22 -2.34 0.37 0.26
CA VAL A 22 -2.38 0.18 -1.19
C VAL A 22 -2.35 1.55 -1.83
N GLN A 23 -1.27 1.83 -2.56
CA GLN A 23 -1.09 3.06 -3.30
C GLN A 23 -1.14 2.78 -4.81
N ALA A 24 -1.97 3.52 -5.53
CA ALA A 24 -1.96 3.49 -6.98
C ALA A 24 -0.67 4.14 -7.48
N THR A 25 0.09 3.44 -8.32
CA THR A 25 1.37 3.95 -8.84
C THR A 25 1.57 3.61 -10.31
N CYS A 26 2.24 4.51 -11.03
CA CYS A 26 2.76 4.26 -12.37
C CYS A 26 4.29 4.44 -12.36
N ALA A 27 5.04 3.35 -12.49
CA ALA A 27 6.50 3.39 -12.39
C ALA A 27 7.17 4.26 -13.46
N THR A 28 6.63 4.27 -14.70
CA THR A 28 7.21 5.06 -15.80
C THR A 28 6.97 6.56 -15.66
N GLN A 29 5.87 6.95 -15.01
CA GLN A 29 5.52 8.35 -14.76
C GLN A 29 5.95 8.83 -13.37
N GLY A 30 6.39 7.91 -12.50
CA GLY A 30 6.78 8.19 -11.12
C GLY A 30 5.62 8.52 -10.18
N THR A 31 4.37 8.41 -10.62
CA THR A 31 3.21 8.74 -9.80
C THR A 31 3.01 7.72 -8.69
N GLY A 32 2.65 8.18 -7.49
CA GLY A 32 2.33 7.30 -6.35
C GLY A 32 3.53 6.67 -5.64
N LEU A 33 4.75 6.81 -6.18
CA LEU A 33 5.95 6.22 -5.57
C LEU A 33 6.32 6.95 -4.28
N TYR A 34 6.33 8.28 -4.30
CA TYR A 34 6.70 9.09 -3.13
C TYR A 34 5.69 8.91 -2.00
N GLU A 35 4.40 8.90 -2.31
CA GLU A 35 3.32 8.72 -1.34
C GLU A 35 3.38 7.32 -0.69
N GLY A 36 3.65 6.29 -1.50
CA GLY A 36 3.82 4.92 -0.99
C GLY A 36 5.05 4.78 -0.09
N LEU A 37 6.16 5.39 -0.45
CA LEU A 37 7.40 5.37 0.33
C LEU A 37 7.30 6.22 1.60
N ASP A 38 6.64 7.37 1.54
CA ASP A 38 6.40 8.23 2.71
C ASP A 38 5.53 7.51 3.75
N TRP A 39 4.46 6.85 3.30
CA TRP A 39 3.64 6.01 4.19
C TRP A 39 4.47 4.91 4.84
N LEU A 40 5.32 4.21 4.07
CA LEU A 40 6.17 3.14 4.59
C LEU A 40 7.15 3.67 5.65
N SER A 41 7.81 4.80 5.37
CA SER A 41 8.74 5.45 6.30
C SER A 41 8.04 5.84 7.61
N ASN A 42 6.85 6.43 7.52
CA ASN A 42 6.04 6.82 8.66
C ASN A 42 5.59 5.60 9.48
N GLU A 43 5.21 4.50 8.83
CA GLU A 43 4.77 3.29 9.53
C GLU A 43 5.92 2.55 10.20
N LEU A 44 7.11 2.54 9.58
CA LEU A 44 8.32 1.99 10.20
C LEU A 44 8.78 2.82 11.39
N SER A 45 8.65 4.14 11.33
CA SER A 45 9.05 5.04 12.43
C SER A 45 8.15 4.94 13.67
N LYS A 46 6.94 4.39 13.53
CA LYS A 46 6.02 4.14 14.65
C LYS A 46 6.30 2.84 15.41
N ARG A 47 7.12 1.95 14.83
CA ARG A 47 7.53 0.68 15.44
C ARG A 47 8.77 0.87 16.29
#